data_AF-A0A428NUM7-F1
#
_entry.id   AF-A0A428NUM7-F1
#
_cell.length_a   1.000
_cell.length_b   1.000
_cell.length_c   1.000
_cell.angle_alpha   90.00
_cell.angle_beta   90.00
_cell.angle_gamma   90.00
#
_symmetry.space_group_name_H-M   'P 1'
#
loop_
_entity.id
_entity.type
_entity.pdbx_description
1 polymer ?
#
loop_
_entity_poly.entity_id
_entity_poly.type
_entity_poly.pdbx_seq_one_letter_code
_entity_poly.pdbx_strand_id
1 'polypeptide(L)'
;MSHSRAILEQDIWHVEKDIQEPASQQAIALHYERARSMCRHAALSLRDIQHLSQKFWNFHFDLIAARDMTAFIIATIHVNLCIGTLSPFIRNRPDLAGLLEKLLNFDVCGQFMLTE
;
A
#
# COMPACT_ATOMS: atom_id res chain seq x y z
N MET A 1 -14.01 6.79 -12.53
CA MET A 1 -13.40 5.99 -13.61
C MET A 1 -12.33 5.13 -12.96
N SER A 2 -12.26 3.83 -13.24
CA SER A 2 -11.27 2.93 -12.63
C SER A 2 -9.86 3.39 -13.01
N HIS A 3 -9.06 3.77 -12.00
CA HIS A 3 -7.64 4.10 -12.16
C HIS A 3 -6.78 2.82 -12.26
N SER A 4 -7.39 1.67 -11.97
CA SER A 4 -6.80 0.32 -11.96
C SER A 4 -6.23 -0.15 -13.31
N ARG A 5 -6.71 0.38 -14.44
CA ARG A 5 -6.34 -0.19 -15.75
C ARG A 5 -4.83 -0.18 -16.00
N ALA A 6 -4.17 0.94 -15.71
CA ALA A 6 -2.74 1.09 -15.96
C ALA A 6 -1.86 0.22 -15.03
N ILE A 7 -2.31 -0.02 -13.79
CA ILE A 7 -1.59 -0.91 -12.86
C ILE A 7 -1.79 -2.39 -13.22
N LEU A 8 -2.99 -2.78 -13.68
CA LEU A 8 -3.29 -4.16 -14.10
C LEU A 8 -2.51 -4.60 -15.35
N GLU A 9 -1.96 -3.67 -16.13
CA GLU A 9 -1.10 -3.95 -17.27
C GLU A 9 0.34 -4.32 -16.87
N GLN A 10 0.74 -4.17 -15.60
CA GLN A 10 2.06 -4.57 -15.14
C GLN A 10 2.18 -6.09 -14.97
N ASP A 11 3.37 -6.62 -15.24
CA ASP A 11 3.66 -8.07 -15.21
C ASP A 11 3.24 -8.77 -13.90
N ILE A 12 3.36 -8.07 -12.77
CA ILE A 12 3.01 -8.61 -11.44
C ILE A 12 1.50 -8.91 -11.28
N TRP A 13 0.65 -8.36 -12.15
CA TRP A 13 -0.80 -8.55 -12.14
C TRP A 13 -1.30 -9.57 -13.18
N HIS A 14 -0.40 -10.17 -13.97
CA HIS A 14 -0.76 -11.24 -14.90
C HIS A 14 -1.33 -12.47 -14.16
N VAL A 15 -2.34 -13.08 -14.77
CA VAL A 15 -3.10 -14.20 -14.18
C VAL A 15 -2.25 -15.45 -13.95
N GLU A 16 -1.23 -15.66 -14.78
CA GLU A 16 -0.32 -16.81 -14.63
C GLU A 16 0.42 -16.80 -13.29
N LYS A 17 0.67 -15.60 -12.72
CA LYS A 17 1.31 -15.46 -11.41
C LYS A 17 0.41 -15.90 -10.26
N ASP A 18 -0.90 -16.03 -10.47
CA ASP A 18 -1.83 -16.51 -9.44
C ASP A 18 -1.78 -18.03 -9.25
N ILE A 19 -1.12 -18.76 -10.17
CA ILE A 19 -0.97 -20.23 -10.08
C ILE A 19 0.12 -20.54 -9.04
N GLN A 20 -0.26 -20.42 -7.77
CA GLN A 20 0.61 -20.66 -6.62
C GLN A 20 -0.10 -21.56 -5.62
N GLU A 21 0.66 -22.37 -4.90
CA GLU A 21 0.12 -23.09 -3.75
C GLU A 21 -0.31 -22.06 -2.68
N PRO A 22 -1.54 -22.17 -2.14
CA PRO A 22 -2.02 -21.26 -1.11
C PRO A 22 -1.10 -21.20 0.10
N ALA A 23 -0.87 -19.99 0.62
CA ALA A 23 0.02 -19.72 1.77
C ALA A 23 1.50 -20.15 1.58
N SER A 24 1.91 -20.54 0.37
CA SER A 24 3.32 -20.71 0.05
C SER A 24 4.08 -19.40 0.17
N GLN A 25 5.41 -19.47 0.37
CA GLN A 25 6.25 -18.26 0.40
C GLN A 25 6.13 -17.44 -0.88
N GLN A 26 5.93 -18.09 -2.03
CA GLN A 26 5.76 -17.45 -3.32
C GLN A 26 4.42 -16.69 -3.40
N ALA A 27 3.33 -17.32 -2.95
CA ALA A 27 2.03 -16.65 -2.86
C ALA A 27 2.08 -15.44 -1.90
N ILE A 28 2.72 -15.59 -0.74
CA ILE A 28 2.87 -14.50 0.23
C ILE A 28 3.68 -13.35 -0.39
N ALA A 29 4.83 -13.65 -0.99
CA ALA A 29 5.69 -12.63 -1.61
C ALA A 29 4.95 -11.86 -2.71
N LEU A 30 4.16 -12.55 -3.54
CA LEU A 30 3.35 -11.94 -4.59
C LEU A 30 2.38 -10.88 -4.04
N HIS A 31 1.69 -11.16 -2.93
CA HIS A 31 0.79 -10.18 -2.32
C HIS A 31 1.53 -8.93 -1.83
N TYR A 32 2.72 -9.06 -1.26
CA TYR A 32 3.55 -7.93 -0.85
C TYR A 32 4.09 -7.13 -2.05
N GLU A 33 4.48 -7.81 -3.13
CA GLU A 33 4.92 -7.15 -4.37
C GLU A 33 3.77 -6.38 -5.03
N ARG A 34 2.56 -6.94 -5.02
CA ARG A 34 1.36 -6.26 -5.48
C ARG A 34 1.00 -5.07 -4.60
N ALA A 35 1.06 -5.19 -3.27
CA ALA A 35 0.84 -4.08 -2.36
C ALA A 35 1.84 -2.93 -2.63
N ARG A 36 3.12 -3.26 -2.85
CA ARG A 36 4.16 -2.30 -3.27
C ARG A 36 3.80 -1.62 -4.59
N SER A 37 3.38 -2.39 -5.60
CA SER A 37 2.92 -1.88 -6.90
C SER A 37 1.75 -0.89 -6.73
N MET A 38 0.75 -1.23 -5.90
CA MET A 38 -0.40 -0.37 -5.59
C MET A 38 0.02 0.94 -4.94
N CYS A 39 0.81 0.89 -3.87
CA CYS A 39 1.25 2.10 -3.16
C CYS A 39 2.10 3.01 -4.05
N ARG A 40 3.04 2.42 -4.83
CA ARG A 40 3.89 3.19 -5.76
C ARG A 40 3.11 3.79 -6.92
N HIS A 41 2.12 3.06 -7.47
CA HIS A 41 1.24 3.58 -8.51
C HIS A 41 0.37 4.72 -7.99
N ALA A 42 -0.18 4.57 -6.78
CA ALA A 42 -0.94 5.64 -6.15
C ALA A 42 -0.07 6.86 -5.84
N ALA A 43 1.21 6.69 -5.52
CA ALA A 43 2.17 7.76 -5.28
C ALA A 43 1.64 8.83 -4.29
N LEU A 44 1.00 8.38 -3.20
CA LEU A 44 0.45 9.27 -2.18
C LEU A 44 1.57 10.08 -1.51
N SER A 45 1.34 11.37 -1.34
CA SER A 45 2.21 12.21 -0.50
C SER A 45 1.81 12.11 0.96
N LEU A 46 2.70 12.52 1.86
CA LEU A 46 2.36 12.65 3.29
C LEU A 46 1.16 13.57 3.51
N ARG A 47 1.04 14.65 2.73
CA ARG A 47 -0.09 15.58 2.79
C ARG A 47 -1.39 14.91 2.38
N ASP A 48 -1.36 14.07 1.35
CA ASP A 48 -2.55 13.35 0.86
C ASP A 48 -3.13 12.45 1.95
N ILE A 49 -2.25 11.79 2.72
CA ILE A 49 -2.62 10.91 3.84
C ILE A 49 -3.12 11.73 5.02
N GLN A 50 -2.38 12.77 5.44
CA GLN A 50 -2.75 13.62 6.59
C GLN A 50 -4.11 14.32 6.43
N HIS A 51 -4.46 14.70 5.20
CA HIS A 51 -5.67 15.49 4.91
C HIS A 51 -6.74 14.68 4.21
N LEU A 52 -6.58 13.35 4.09
CA LEU A 52 -7.53 12.45 3.44
C LEU A 52 -7.98 13.00 2.07
N SER A 53 -7.00 13.39 1.25
CA SER A 53 -7.26 14.02 -0.04
C SER A 53 -8.09 13.13 -0.96
N GLN A 54 -8.60 13.70 -2.07
CA GLN A 54 -9.26 12.88 -3.10
C GLN A 54 -8.35 11.74 -3.61
N LYS A 55 -7.03 11.95 -3.65
CA LYS A 55 -6.07 10.92 -4.06
C LYS A 55 -6.01 9.76 -3.08
N PHE A 56 -6.07 10.05 -1.77
CA PHE A 56 -6.18 9.05 -0.71
C PHE A 56 -7.47 8.22 -0.88
N TRP A 57 -8.61 8.87 -1.13
CA TRP A 57 -9.87 8.17 -1.34
C TRP A 57 -9.91 7.38 -2.64
N ASN A 58 -9.33 7.92 -3.71
CA ASN A 58 -9.21 7.19 -4.99
C ASN A 58 -8.42 5.88 -4.80
N PHE A 59 -7.37 5.89 -3.99
CA PHE A 59 -6.63 4.67 -3.64
C PHE A 59 -7.49 3.66 -2.85
N HIS A 60 -8.25 4.11 -1.85
CA HIS A 60 -9.08 3.23 -1.01
C HIS A 60 -10.34 2.70 -1.72
N PHE A 61 -10.88 3.46 -2.69
CA PHE A 61 -12.06 3.09 -3.46
C PHE A 61 -11.72 2.47 -4.83
N ASP A 62 -10.45 2.24 -5.12
CA ASP A 62 -10.08 1.55 -6.36
C ASP A 62 -10.54 0.09 -6.32
N LEU A 63 -11.16 -0.37 -7.40
CA LEU A 63 -11.69 -1.73 -7.53
C LEU A 63 -10.59 -2.80 -7.66
N ILE A 64 -9.32 -2.43 -7.69
CA ILE A 64 -8.18 -3.36 -7.68
C ILE A 64 -8.18 -4.30 -6.47
N ALA A 65 -8.84 -3.93 -5.36
CA ALA A 65 -9.05 -4.82 -4.22
C ALA A 65 -9.77 -6.13 -4.62
N ALA A 66 -10.60 -6.12 -5.65
CA ALA A 66 -11.27 -7.32 -6.17
C ALA A 66 -10.30 -8.27 -6.91
N ARG A 67 -9.14 -7.77 -7.37
CA ARG A 67 -8.10 -8.57 -8.04
C ARG A 67 -7.19 -9.27 -7.03
N ASP A 68 -6.86 -8.60 -5.93
CA ASP A 68 -6.05 -9.12 -4.84
C ASP A 68 -6.37 -8.40 -3.52
N MET A 69 -7.28 -9.00 -2.74
CA MET A 69 -7.74 -8.42 -1.47
C MET A 69 -6.65 -8.44 -0.39
N THR A 70 -5.77 -9.45 -0.40
CA THR A 70 -4.67 -9.55 0.55
C THR A 70 -3.66 -8.42 0.35
N ALA A 71 -3.28 -8.15 -0.91
CA ALA A 71 -2.42 -7.03 -1.26
C ALA A 71 -3.05 -5.69 -0.85
N PHE A 72 -4.36 -5.51 -1.07
CA PHE A 72 -5.07 -4.31 -0.64
C PHE A 72 -5.09 -4.13 0.89
N ILE A 73 -5.30 -5.20 1.65
CA ILE A 73 -5.24 -5.15 3.13
C ILE A 73 -3.84 -4.75 3.61
N ILE A 74 -2.78 -5.34 3.04
CA ILE A 74 -1.39 -4.96 3.35
C ILE A 74 -1.19 -3.46 3.07
N ALA A 75 -1.62 -2.99 1.89
CA ALA A 75 -1.44 -1.61 1.46
C ALA A 75 -2.24 -0.62 2.32
N THR A 76 -3.46 -0.97 2.74
CA THR A 76 -4.30 -0.12 3.61
C THR A 76 -3.79 -0.08 5.05
N ILE A 77 -3.34 -1.19 5.64
CA ILE A 77 -2.67 -1.16 6.95
C ILE A 77 -1.42 -0.27 6.87
N HIS A 78 -0.64 -0.41 5.81
CA HIS A 78 0.55 0.38 5.58
C HIS A 78 0.27 1.89 5.47
N VAL A 79 -0.65 2.29 4.59
CA VAL A 79 -0.95 3.70 4.31
C VAL A 79 -1.82 4.33 5.40
N ASN A 80 -2.93 3.70 5.74
CA ASN A 80 -3.93 4.27 6.64
C ASN A 80 -3.50 4.16 8.11
N LEU A 81 -3.11 2.96 8.54
CA LEU A 81 -2.81 2.74 9.96
C LEU A 81 -1.38 3.16 10.30
N CYS A 82 -0.37 2.63 9.61
CA CYS A 82 1.02 2.92 9.95
C CYS A 82 1.43 4.36 9.58
N ILE A 83 1.40 4.73 8.29
CA ILE A 83 1.80 6.09 7.87
C ILE A 83 0.81 7.12 8.43
N GLY A 84 -0.49 6.84 8.40
CA GLY A 84 -1.50 7.74 8.98
C GLY A 84 -1.25 8.06 10.45
N THR A 85 -0.84 7.06 11.26
CA THR A 85 -0.48 7.27 12.68
C THR A 85 0.82 8.07 12.82
N LEU A 86 1.85 7.78 12.04
CA LEU A 86 3.15 8.45 12.15
C LEU A 86 3.13 9.89 11.62
N SER A 87 2.28 10.15 10.62
CA SER A 87 2.29 11.41 9.87
C SER A 87 2.10 12.67 10.72
N PRO A 88 1.27 12.74 11.77
CA PRO A 88 1.08 13.97 12.55
C PRO A 88 2.30 14.29 13.41
N PHE A 89 3.08 13.28 13.80
CA PHE A 89 4.23 13.46 14.69
C PHE A 89 5.42 14.12 14.00
N ILE A 90 5.47 14.16 12.66
CA ILE A 90 6.62 14.68 11.90
C ILE A 90 7.00 16.12 12.28
N ARG A 91 6.03 16.94 12.69
CA ARG A 91 6.27 18.33 13.11
C ARG A 91 7.15 18.42 14.36
N ASN A 92 6.98 17.48 15.28
CA ASN A 92 7.67 17.46 16.57
C ASN A 92 8.79 16.39 16.61
N ARG A 93 8.87 15.55 15.58
CA ARG A 93 9.80 14.42 15.46
C ARG A 93 10.41 14.38 14.06
N PRO A 94 11.31 15.34 13.73
CA PRO A 94 11.94 15.41 12.40
C PRO A 94 12.81 14.18 12.10
N ASP A 95 13.24 13.45 13.12
CA ASP A 95 13.95 12.17 13.00
C ASP A 95 13.13 11.09 12.27
N LEU A 96 11.79 11.20 12.27
CA LEU A 96 10.90 10.28 11.55
C LEU A 96 10.89 10.53 10.04
N ALA A 97 11.45 11.64 9.54
CA ALA A 97 11.38 12.01 8.11
C ALA A 97 11.94 10.91 7.20
N GLY A 98 13.13 10.38 7.52
CA GLY A 98 13.75 9.33 6.72
C GLY A 98 13.00 8.00 6.77
N LEU A 99 12.29 7.71 7.86
CA LEU A 99 11.42 6.52 7.95
C LEU A 99 10.15 6.72 7.10
N LEU A 100 9.50 7.87 7.23
CA LEU A 100 8.29 8.20 6.46
C LEU A 100 8.56 8.21 4.96
N GLU A 101 9.72 8.70 4.52
CA GLU A 101 10.13 8.63 3.11
C GLU A 101 10.23 7.18 2.62
N LYS A 102 10.91 6.31 3.37
CA LYS A 102 11.01 4.87 3.03
C LYS A 102 9.65 4.18 3.03
N LEU A 103 8.76 4.55 3.95
CA LEU A 103 7.38 4.05 3.99
C LEU A 103 6.59 4.51 2.76
N LEU A 104 6.61 5.80 2.41
CA LEU A 104 5.91 6.34 1.23
C LEU A 104 6.37 5.70 -0.08
N ASN A 105 7.67 5.37 -0.19
CA ASN A 105 8.24 4.65 -1.34
C ASN A 105 8.03 3.12 -1.29
N PHE A 106 7.42 2.62 -0.21
CA PHE A 106 7.23 1.20 0.10
C PHE A 106 8.56 0.42 0.07
N ASP A 107 9.66 1.05 0.48
CA ASP A 107 10.96 0.37 0.62
C ASP A 107 10.99 -0.50 1.87
N VAL A 108 10.21 -0.08 2.89
CA VAL A 108 9.88 -0.87 4.07
C VAL A 108 8.36 -0.97 4.20
N CYS A 109 7.85 -2.07 4.74
CA CYS A 109 6.43 -2.27 4.97
C CYS A 109 6.10 -2.07 6.46
N GLY A 110 5.36 -1.00 6.78
CA GLY A 110 4.80 -0.80 8.12
C GLY A 110 3.56 -1.67 8.40
N GLN A 111 3.37 -2.02 9.68
CA GLN A 111 2.22 -2.76 10.22
C GLN A 111 1.68 -2.04 11.46
N PHE A 112 0.47 -2.40 11.91
CA PHE A 112 -0.18 -1.78 13.07
C PHE A 112 -0.63 -2.84 14.08
N MET A 113 0.18 -3.03 15.12
CA MET A 113 0.02 -4.08 16.13
C MET A 113 -0.81 -3.58 17.32
N LEU A 114 -2.13 -3.50 17.15
CA LEU A 114 -3.05 -3.04 18.21
C LEU A 114 -3.73 -4.18 18.98
N THR A 115 -4.06 -5.29 18.30
CA THR A 115 -4.73 -6.44 18.92
C THR A 115 -3.74 -7.28 19.72
N GLU A 116 -4.15 -7.69 20.92
CA GLU A 116 -3.39 -8.55 21.87
C GLU A 116 -4.04 -9.92 22.03
#